data_AF-A0A8B9NF66-F1
#
_entry.id   AF-A0A8B9NF66-F1
#
_cell.length_a   1.000
_cell.length_b   1.000
_cell.length_c   1.000
_cell.angle_alpha   90.00
_cell.angle_beta   90.00
_cell.angle_gamma   90.00
#
_symmetry.space_group_name_H-M   'P 1'
#
loop_
_entity.id
_entity.type
_entity.pdbx_description
1 polymer ?
#
loop_
_entity_poly.entity_id
_entity_poly.type
_entity_poly.pdbx_seq_one_letter_code
_entity_poly.pdbx_strand_id
1 'polypeptide(L)' 'MGNFKSVSTSTKIVNGRKITTKRIVENGQERVEVEEDGQLRSLTINGKEQLLRLDNK' A
#
# COMPACT_ATOMS: atom_id res chain seq x y z
N MET A 1 -20.71 -15.30 -9.98
CA MET A 1 -19.26 -15.27 -9.69
C MET A 1 -18.94 -14.02 -8.90
N GLY A 2 -18.56 -14.16 -7.62
CA GLY A 2 -18.15 -13.01 -6.81
C GLY A 2 -16.74 -12.58 -7.18
N ASN A 3 -16.49 -11.26 -7.24
CA ASN A 3 -15.14 -10.72 -7.36
C ASN A 3 -14.35 -11.13 -6.11
N PHE A 4 -13.28 -11.92 -6.29
CA PHE A 4 -12.41 -12.31 -5.19
C PHE A 4 -11.51 -11.13 -4.82
N LYS A 5 -11.62 -10.69 -3.56
CA LYS A 5 -10.79 -9.64 -2.97
C LYS A 5 -10.07 -10.20 -1.76
N SER A 6 -8.74 -10.16 -1.79
CA SER A 6 -7.89 -10.47 -0.64
C SER A 6 -7.20 -9.20 -0.17
N VAL A 7 -7.21 -8.96 1.15
CA VAL A 7 -6.51 -7.83 1.76
C VAL A 7 -5.62 -8.35 2.88
N SER A 8 -4.33 -8.05 2.80
CA SER A 8 -3.34 -8.36 3.82
C SER A 8 -2.73 -7.05 4.33
N THR A 9 -2.68 -6.88 5.64
CA THR A 9 -2.08 -5.69 6.26
C THR A 9 -1.01 -6.13 7.24
N SER A 10 0.18 -5.52 7.15
CA SER A 10 1.26 -5.72 8.11
C SER A 10 1.73 -4.37 8.63
N THR A 11 1.96 -4.27 9.92
CA THR A 11 2.55 -3.08 10.54
C THR A 11 3.87 -3.46 11.19
N LYS A 12 4.89 -2.64 11.01
CA LYS A 12 6.18 -2.75 11.69
C LYS A 12 6.64 -1.39 12.18
N ILE A 13 7.42 -1.36 13.25
CA ILE A 13 8.07 -0.15 13.74
C ILE A 13 9.52 -0.17 13.25
N VAL A 14 9.94 0.90 12.56
CA VAL A 14 11.30 1.06 12.04
C VAL A 14 11.80 2.44 12.48
N ASN A 15 12.88 2.48 13.26
CA ASN A 15 13.46 3.73 13.77
C ASN A 15 12.45 4.66 14.48
N GLY A 16 11.52 4.08 15.24
CA GLY A 16 10.46 4.81 15.94
C GLY A 16 9.28 5.24 15.05
N ARG A 17 9.33 5.01 13.74
CA ARG A 17 8.24 5.30 12.80
C ARG A 17 7.37 4.07 12.57
N LYS A 18 6.06 4.28 12.48
CA LYS A 18 5.10 3.22 12.18
C LYS A 18 4.99 3.06 10.67
N ILE A 19 5.46 1.92 10.17
CA ILE A 19 5.34 1.55 8.76
C ILE A 19 4.22 0.54 8.60
N THR A 20 3.18 0.90 7.85
CA THR A 20 2.05 0.03 7.52
C THR A 20 2.12 -0.33 6.04
N THR A 21 2.07 -1.61 5.73
CA THR A 21 1.98 -2.12 4.35
C THR A 21 0.63 -2.80 4.16
N LYS A 22 -0.15 -2.34 3.19
CA LYS A 22 -1.41 -2.96 2.78
C LYS A 22 -1.23 -3.55 1.39
N ARG A 23 -1.48 -4.85 1.25
CA ARG A 23 -1.54 -5.56 -0.03
C ARG A 23 -2.99 -5.92 -0.30
N ILE A 24 -3.49 -5.50 -1.45
CA ILE A 24 -4.85 -5.73 -1.91
C ILE A 24 -4.75 -6.47 -3.24
N VAL A 25 -5.39 -7.63 -3.35
CA VAL A 25 -5.53 -8.37 -4.60
C VAL A 25 -7.00 -8.43 -4.94
N GLU A 26 -7.40 -7.81 -6.04
CA GLU A 26 -8.79 -7.75 -6.50
C GLU A 26 -8.83 -7.96 -8.00
N ASN A 27 -9.65 -8.91 -8.47
CA ASN A 27 -9.84 -9.20 -9.90
C ASN A 27 -8.53 -9.47 -10.66
N GLY A 28 -7.55 -10.12 -10.01
CA GLY A 28 -6.24 -10.42 -10.59
C GLY A 28 -5.26 -9.23 -10.63
N GLN A 29 -5.66 -8.06 -10.10
CA GLN A 29 -4.77 -6.92 -9.94
C GLN A 29 -4.26 -6.85 -8.49
N GLU A 30 -2.95 -6.66 -8.32
CA GLU A 30 -2.32 -6.41 -7.03
C GLU A 30 -2.06 -4.92 -6.85
N ARG A 31 -2.40 -4.40 -5.69
CA ARG A 31 -2.06 -3.05 -5.21
C ARG A 31 -1.34 -3.17 -3.86
N VAL A 32 -0.19 -2.53 -3.75
CA VAL A 32 0.59 -2.45 -2.51
C VAL A 32 0.75 -0.99 -2.11
N GLU A 33 0.30 -0.67 -0.91
CA GLU A 33 0.44 0.65 -0.29
C GLU A 33 1.41 0.55 0.88
N VAL A 34 2.34 1.51 0.98
CA VAL A 34 3.20 1.65 2.15
C VAL A 34 2.98 3.04 2.74
N GLU A 35 2.57 3.06 3.99
CA GLU A 35 2.31 4.26 4.78
C GLU A 35 3.37 4.37 5.88
N GLU A 36 3.92 5.57 6.07
CA GLU A 36 4.80 5.93 7.18
C GLU A 36 4.09 6.97 8.04
N ASP A 37 3.86 6.66 9.32
CA ASP A 37 3.17 7.53 10.28
C ASP A 37 1.81 8.07 9.78
N GLY A 38 1.12 7.24 8.99
CA GLY A 38 -0.18 7.57 8.40
C GLY A 38 -0.12 8.34 7.08
N GLN A 39 1.07 8.65 6.57
CA GLN A 39 1.26 9.27 5.26
C GLN A 39 1.63 8.21 4.22
N LEU A 40 0.91 8.15 3.10
CA LEU A 40 1.23 7.26 2.00
C LEU A 40 2.58 7.65 1.38
N ARG A 41 3.56 6.75 1.43
CA ARG A 41 4.90 6.98 0.88
C ARG A 41 5.09 6.35 -0.48
N SER A 42 4.53 5.15 -0.70
CA SER A 42 4.65 4.45 -1.97
C SER A 42 3.39 3.69 -2.32
N LEU A 43 3.10 3.64 -3.61
CA LEU A 43 2.02 2.85 -4.19
C LEU A 43 2.59 2.04 -5.34
N THR A 44 2.35 0.74 -5.35
CA THR A 44 2.73 -0.16 -6.45
C THR A 44 1.47 -0.86 -6.95
N ILE A 45 1.29 -0.90 -8.27
CA ILE A 45 0.18 -1.61 -8.92
C ILE A 45 0.76 -2.62 -9.91
N ASN A 46 0.44 -3.90 -9.73
CA ASN A 46 0.94 -5.02 -10.54
C ASN A 46 2.48 -4.98 -10.69
N GLY A 47 3.19 -4.72 -9.59
CA GLY A 47 4.65 -4.61 -9.56
C GLY A 47 5.24 -3.33 -10.15
N LYS A 48 4.41 -2.38 -10.63
CA LYS A 48 4.86 -1.09 -11.15
C LYS A 48 4.66 0.01 -10.12
N GLU A 49 5.74 0.72 -9.79
CA GLU A 49 5.69 1.85 -8.88
C GLU A 49 4.93 3.02 -9.52
N GLN A 50 3.97 3.56 -8.77
CA GLN A 50 3.15 4.68 -9.18
C GLN A 50 3.74 5.95 -8.58
N LEU A 51 4.00 6.95 -9.43
CA LEU A 51 4.46 8.25 -8.98
C LEU A 51 3.33 8.95 -8.22
N LEU A 52 3.45 8.99 -6.91
CA LEU A 52 2.54 9.75 -6.05
C LEU A 52 2.94 11.22 -6.14
N ARG A 53 2.05 12.07 -6.68
CA ARG A 53 2.13 13.50 -6.42
C ARG A 53 1.65 13.72 -4.99
N LEU A 54 2.56 13.59 -4.04
CA LEU A 54 2.34 14.00 -2.67
C LEU A 54 2.35 15.52 -2.66
N ASP A 55 1.17 16.12 -2.76
CA ASP A 55 0.98 17.56 -2.57
C ASP A 55 1.42 17.90 -1.13
N ASN A 56 2.66 18.38 -0.99
CA ASN A 56 3.13 18.99 0.25
C ASN A 56 2.47 20.37 0.34
N LYS A 57 1.35 20.46 1.04
CA LYS A 57 0.75 21.74 1.43
C LYS A 57 1.37 22.24 2.73
#